data_AF-A0A8X6YFD7-F1
#
_entry.id   AF-A0A8X6YFD7-F1
#
_cell.length_a   1.000
_cell.length_b   1.000
_cell.length_c   1.000
_cell.angle_alpha   90.00
_cell.angle_beta   90.00
_cell.angle_gamma   90.00
#
_symmetry.space_group_name_H-M   'P 1'
#
loop_
_entity.id
_entity.type
_entity.pdbx_description
1 polymer ?
#
loop_
_entity_poly.entity_id
_entity_poly.type
_entity_poly.pdbx_seq_one_letter_code
_entity_poly.pdbx_strand_id
1 'polypeptide(L)'
;MAFALQNSKIEEQRSVIRFLTAEGEKPAAIHWRMVTVYGEKCVSDKSFRKWSAHFRSGRKSVGDDQRPGQANTVITSDLIDKVDDLVRSDRRVTLRMLALKLDASYGTVWTIVHDSLRFRKVCATWVPKQLTDQQKKLRMGLALQHLFRYQEDPAF
;
A
#
# COMPACT_ATOMS: atom_id res chain seq x y z
N MET A 1 -36.76 -13.55 -26.61
CA MET A 1 -35.72 -14.49 -26.12
C MET A 1 -34.70 -13.70 -25.33
N ALA A 2 -34.34 -14.16 -24.12
CA ALA A 2 -33.31 -13.48 -23.32
C ALA A 2 -31.93 -13.69 -23.98
N PHE A 3 -31.16 -12.62 -24.14
CA PHE A 3 -29.81 -12.67 -24.69
C PHE A 3 -28.80 -12.96 -23.57
N ALA A 4 -27.88 -13.90 -23.80
CA ALA A 4 -26.88 -14.27 -22.81
C ALA A 4 -25.79 -13.19 -22.68
N LEU A 5 -25.59 -12.66 -21.47
CA LEU A 5 -24.55 -11.66 -21.21
C LEU A 5 -23.16 -12.32 -21.22
N GLN A 6 -22.38 -12.10 -22.27
CA GLN A 6 -21.14 -12.84 -22.50
C GLN A 6 -19.97 -12.44 -21.60
N ASN A 7 -19.99 -11.29 -20.90
CA ASN A 7 -18.85 -10.82 -20.08
C ASN A 7 -19.29 -10.12 -18.79
N SER A 8 -20.03 -10.82 -17.92
CA SER A 8 -20.43 -10.25 -16.62
C SER A 8 -19.37 -10.47 -15.54
N LYS A 9 -19.06 -9.41 -14.79
CA LYS A 9 -18.22 -9.53 -13.58
C LYS A 9 -19.05 -10.09 -12.43
N ILE A 10 -18.40 -10.80 -11.50
CA ILE A 10 -19.07 -11.36 -10.31
C ILE A 10 -19.77 -10.27 -9.48
N GLU A 11 -19.20 -9.07 -9.40
CA GLU A 11 -19.79 -7.93 -8.69
C GLU A 11 -21.08 -7.42 -9.37
N GLU A 12 -21.17 -7.47 -10.70
CA GLU A 12 -22.40 -7.11 -11.42
C GLU A 12 -23.52 -8.10 -11.09
N GLN A 13 -23.22 -9.39 -11.10
CA GLN A 13 -24.19 -10.43 -10.72
C GLN A 13 -24.63 -10.29 -9.25
N ARG A 14 -23.70 -9.98 -8.34
CA ARG A 14 -24.03 -9.68 -6.93
C ARG A 14 -24.89 -8.43 -6.78
N SER A 15 -24.72 -7.43 -7.64
CA SER A 15 -25.58 -6.23 -7.65
C SER A 15 -27.02 -6.60 -8.04
N VAL A 16 -27.20 -7.50 -9.02
CA VAL A 16 -28.51 -8.02 -9.41
C VAL A 16 -29.14 -8.83 -8.27
N ILE A 17 -28.36 -9.66 -7.56
CA ILE A 17 -28.84 -10.37 -6.36
C ILE A 17 -29.32 -9.36 -5.31
N ARG A 18 -28.56 -8.29 -5.06
CA ARG A 18 -28.93 -7.25 -4.08
C ARG A 18 -30.25 -6.59 -4.46
N PHE A 19 -30.39 -6.20 -5.72
CA PHE A 19 -31.59 -5.55 -6.25
C PHE A 19 -32.83 -6.45 -6.12
N LEU A 20 -32.78 -7.68 -6.66
CA LEU A 20 -33.91 -8.61 -6.65
C LEU A 20 -34.25 -9.11 -5.23
N THR A 21 -33.24 -9.22 -4.36
CA THR A 21 -33.48 -9.56 -2.95
C THR A 21 -34.20 -8.42 -2.22
N ALA A 22 -33.89 -7.16 -2.55
CA ALA A 22 -34.57 -5.99 -1.98
C ALA A 22 -36.01 -5.82 -2.50
N GLU A 23 -36.28 -6.25 -3.74
CA GLU A 23 -37.63 -6.31 -4.32
C GLU A 23 -38.55 -7.36 -3.64
N GLY A 24 -37.98 -8.26 -2.83
CA GLY A 24 -38.73 -9.28 -2.11
C GLY A 24 -39.02 -10.55 -2.92
N GLU A 25 -38.36 -10.71 -4.07
CA GLU A 25 -38.52 -11.88 -4.93
C GLU A 25 -38.06 -13.18 -4.24
N LYS A 26 -38.73 -14.30 -4.58
CA LYS A 26 -38.39 -15.61 -3.99
C LYS A 26 -36.99 -16.03 -4.46
N PRO A 27 -36.09 -16.48 -3.56
CA PRO A 27 -34.71 -16.79 -3.94
C PRO A 27 -34.55 -17.81 -5.07
N ALA A 28 -35.45 -18.80 -5.16
CA ALA A 28 -35.46 -19.77 -6.25
C ALA A 28 -35.76 -19.12 -7.62
N ALA A 29 -36.69 -18.16 -7.67
CA ALA A 29 -37.04 -17.42 -8.88
C ALA A 29 -35.90 -16.50 -9.32
N ILE A 30 -35.22 -15.86 -8.36
CA ILE A 30 -34.05 -15.01 -8.61
C ILE A 30 -32.93 -15.85 -9.25
N HIS A 31 -32.56 -16.98 -8.64
CA HIS A 31 -31.48 -17.83 -9.16
C HIS A 31 -31.81 -18.37 -10.55
N TRP A 32 -33.06 -18.79 -10.79
CA TRP A 32 -33.50 -19.24 -12.10
C TRP A 32 -33.35 -18.13 -13.17
N ARG A 33 -33.83 -16.92 -12.89
CA ARG A 33 -33.68 -15.75 -13.79
C ARG A 33 -32.21 -15.45 -14.08
N MET A 34 -31.34 -15.52 -13.06
CA MET A 34 -29.91 -15.32 -13.22
C MET A 34 -29.28 -16.38 -14.14
N VAL A 35 -29.62 -17.67 -13.96
CA VAL A 35 -29.13 -18.75 -14.83
C VAL A 35 -29.61 -18.56 -16.27
N THR A 36 -30.85 -18.10 -16.49
CA THR A 36 -31.37 -17.82 -17.83
C THR A 36 -30.59 -16.72 -18.56
N VAL A 37 -30.12 -15.68 -17.84
CA VAL A 37 -29.44 -14.52 -18.43
C VAL A 37 -27.92 -14.68 -18.49
N TYR A 38 -27.31 -15.25 -17.46
CA TYR A 38 -25.86 -15.41 -17.34
C TYR A 38 -25.35 -16.79 -17.79
N GLY A 39 -26.23 -17.77 -17.95
CA GLY A 39 -25.89 -19.11 -18.43
C GLY A 39 -24.81 -19.79 -17.58
N GLU A 40 -23.83 -20.40 -18.24
CA GLU A 40 -22.68 -21.07 -17.60
C GLU A 40 -21.82 -20.13 -16.75
N LYS A 41 -21.86 -18.82 -17.02
CA LYS A 41 -21.10 -17.80 -16.26
C LYS A 41 -21.86 -17.32 -15.02
N CYS A 42 -23.05 -17.85 -14.73
CA CYS A 42 -23.80 -17.52 -13.53
C CYS A 42 -23.04 -17.91 -12.26
N VAL A 43 -23.13 -17.10 -11.21
CA VAL A 43 -22.65 -17.47 -9.88
C VAL A 43 -23.29 -18.78 -9.44
N SER A 44 -22.50 -19.62 -8.76
CA SER A 44 -22.99 -20.90 -8.25
C SER A 44 -24.11 -20.70 -7.22
N ASP A 45 -25.03 -21.66 -7.12
CA ASP A 45 -26.14 -21.62 -6.15
C ASP A 45 -25.66 -21.38 -4.70
N LYS A 46 -24.52 -21.99 -4.32
CA LYS A 46 -23.88 -21.75 -3.02
C LYS A 46 -23.48 -20.28 -2.83
N SER A 47 -22.87 -19.67 -3.85
CA SER A 47 -22.47 -18.25 -3.81
C SER A 47 -23.69 -17.34 -3.79
N PHE A 48 -24.69 -17.65 -4.62
CA PHE A 48 -25.97 -16.94 -4.65
C PHE A 48 -26.64 -16.91 -3.27
N ARG A 49 -26.82 -18.08 -2.64
CA ARG A 49 -27.45 -18.18 -1.31
C ARG A 49 -26.68 -17.39 -0.25
N LYS A 50 -25.35 -17.48 -0.25
CA LYS A 50 -24.49 -16.71 0.66
C LYS A 50 -24.72 -15.20 0.50
N TRP A 51 -24.67 -14.70 -0.73
CA TRP A 51 -24.83 -13.27 -1.00
C TRP A 51 -26.26 -12.78 -0.74
N SER A 52 -27.27 -13.56 -1.12
CA SER A 52 -28.67 -13.25 -0.81
C SER A 52 -28.89 -13.17 0.71
N ALA A 53 -28.33 -14.09 1.49
CA ALA A 53 -28.38 -14.04 2.95
C ALA A 53 -27.70 -12.77 3.51
N HIS A 54 -26.51 -12.42 3.01
CA HIS A 54 -25.83 -11.18 3.42
C HIS A 54 -26.64 -9.92 3.12
N PHE A 55 -27.30 -9.85 1.96
CA PHE A 55 -28.13 -8.70 1.62
C PHE A 55 -29.40 -8.63 2.47
N ARG A 56 -30.04 -9.77 2.78
CA ARG A 56 -31.14 -9.82 3.74
C ARG A 56 -30.73 -9.42 5.15
N SER A 57 -29.49 -9.73 5.56
CA SER A 57 -28.95 -9.29 6.84
C SER A 57 -28.46 -7.84 6.83
N GLY A 58 -28.78 -7.05 5.80
CA GLY A 58 -28.53 -5.60 5.75
C GLY A 58 -27.17 -5.17 5.18
N ARG A 59 -26.35 -6.09 4.63
CA ARG A 59 -25.11 -5.71 3.94
C ARG A 59 -25.43 -4.85 2.72
N LYS A 60 -24.71 -3.74 2.52
CA LYS A 60 -24.87 -2.86 1.33
C LYS A 60 -23.77 -3.05 0.29
N SER A 61 -22.57 -3.44 0.72
CA SER A 61 -21.43 -3.64 -0.18
C SER A 61 -21.56 -4.91 -1.02
N VAL A 62 -21.25 -4.78 -2.32
CA VAL A 62 -21.28 -5.85 -3.33
C VAL A 62 -19.91 -6.51 -3.50
N GLY A 63 -18.84 -5.75 -3.24
CA GLY A 63 -17.46 -6.25 -3.25
C GLY A 63 -17.21 -7.19 -2.07
N ASP A 64 -16.20 -8.04 -2.22
CA ASP A 64 -15.66 -8.80 -1.09
C ASP A 64 -15.21 -7.83 0.01
N ASP A 65 -15.37 -8.22 1.28
CA ASP A 65 -14.76 -7.46 2.37
C ASP A 65 -13.24 -7.51 2.22
N GLN A 66 -12.56 -6.50 2.77
CA GLN A 66 -11.12 -6.55 2.88
C GLN A 66 -10.75 -7.84 3.62
N ARG A 67 -10.18 -8.79 2.87
CA ARG A 67 -9.71 -10.02 3.48
C ARG A 67 -8.61 -9.59 4.43
N PRO A 68 -8.65 -9.97 5.72
CA PRO A 68 -7.44 -9.92 6.51
C PRO A 68 -6.45 -10.78 5.73
N GLY A 69 -5.42 -10.15 5.16
CA GLY A 69 -4.28 -10.88 4.65
C GLY A 69 -3.68 -11.69 5.79
N GLN A 70 -2.64 -12.48 5.50
CA GLN A 70 -1.79 -12.94 6.59
C GLN A 70 -1.30 -11.69 7.34
N ALA A 71 -1.80 -11.50 8.56
CA ALA A 71 -1.38 -10.40 9.38
C ALA A 71 0.15 -10.51 9.49
N ASN A 72 0.85 -9.40 9.26
CA ASN A 72 2.25 -9.23 9.60
C ASN A 72 2.38 -9.25 11.14
N THR A 73 2.02 -10.37 11.76
CA THR A 73 2.12 -10.64 13.20
C THR A 73 3.56 -10.50 13.70
N VAL A 74 4.53 -10.36 12.78
CA VAL A 74 5.96 -10.15 13.03
C VAL A 74 6.34 -8.66 13.12
N ILE A 75 5.55 -7.72 12.55
CA ILE A 75 5.90 -6.29 12.57
C ILE A 75 5.25 -5.63 13.79
N THR A 76 5.97 -5.62 14.91
CA THR A 76 5.60 -4.88 16.12
C THR A 76 6.11 -3.45 16.07
N SER A 77 5.50 -2.53 16.84
CA SER A 77 5.99 -1.15 16.94
C SER A 77 7.42 -1.09 17.46
N ASP A 78 7.76 -1.90 18.46
CA ASP A 78 9.12 -2.02 19.00
C ASP A 78 10.15 -2.44 17.93
N LEU A 79 9.78 -3.35 17.03
CA LEU A 79 10.67 -3.73 15.92
C LEU A 79 10.83 -2.57 14.92
N ILE A 80 9.78 -1.81 14.64
CA ILE A 80 9.84 -0.63 13.78
C ILE A 80 10.79 0.41 14.38
N ASP A 81 10.66 0.72 15.67
CA ASP A 81 11.48 1.70 16.37
C ASP A 81 12.96 1.29 16.37
N LYS A 82 13.25 0.01 16.64
CA LYS A 82 14.62 -0.54 16.56
C LYS A 82 15.23 -0.44 15.16
N VAL A 83 14.44 -0.68 14.11
CA VAL A 83 14.90 -0.49 12.73
C VAL A 83 15.18 0.98 12.45
N ASP A 84 14.32 1.91 12.91
CA ASP A 84 14.52 3.34 12.72
C ASP A 84 15.81 3.82 13.38
N ASP A 85 16.04 3.43 14.64
CA ASP A 85 17.25 3.79 15.40
C ASP A 85 18.53 3.27 14.73
N LEU A 86 18.52 2.02 14.26
CA LEU A 86 19.68 1.44 13.56
C LEU A 86 19.96 2.15 12.23
N VAL A 87 18.93 2.54 11.48
CA VAL A 87 19.11 3.29 10.22
C VAL A 87 19.54 4.73 10.48
N ARG A 88 19.09 5.36 11.57
CA ARG A 88 19.47 6.74 11.93
C ARG A 88 20.90 6.83 12.45
N SER A 89 21.33 5.84 13.23
CA SER A 89 22.70 5.76 13.77
C SER A 89 23.74 5.51 12.66
N ASP A 90 23.43 4.62 11.70
CA ASP A 90 24.27 4.40 10.52
C ASP A 90 23.44 4.42 9.23
N ARG A 91 23.53 5.54 8.51
CA ARG A 91 22.85 5.75 7.23
C ARG A 91 23.35 4.82 6.10
N ARG A 92 24.44 4.07 6.31
CA ARG A 92 25.00 3.12 5.34
C ARG A 92 24.68 1.66 5.66
N VAL A 93 23.89 1.39 6.69
CA VAL A 93 23.50 0.02 7.07
C VAL A 93 22.73 -0.68 5.94
N THR A 94 23.00 -1.96 5.73
CA THR A 94 22.28 -2.77 4.74
C THR A 94 21.08 -3.48 5.37
N LEU A 95 20.05 -3.76 4.57
CA LEU A 95 18.88 -4.53 5.00
C LEU A 95 19.25 -5.93 5.54
N ARG A 96 20.30 -6.56 4.98
CA ARG A 96 20.80 -7.87 5.47
C ARG A 96 21.43 -7.75 6.86
N MET A 97 22.19 -6.68 7.11
CA MET A 97 22.78 -6.45 8.43
C MET A 97 21.70 -6.15 9.48
N LEU A 98 20.66 -5.40 9.10
CA LEU A 98 19.50 -5.16 9.97
C LEU A 98 18.75 -6.45 10.28
N ALA A 99 18.47 -7.28 9.27
CA ALA A 99 17.84 -8.59 9.42
C ALA A 99 18.61 -9.48 10.41
N LEU A 100 19.94 -9.55 10.25
CA LEU A 100 20.80 -10.32 11.15
C LEU A 100 20.81 -9.76 12.58
N LYS A 101 20.89 -8.44 12.74
CA LYS A 101 20.93 -7.78 14.07
C LYS A 101 19.63 -7.91 14.85
N LEU A 102 18.50 -7.93 14.15
CA LEU A 102 17.16 -7.92 14.74
C LEU A 102 16.52 -9.31 14.76
N ASP A 103 17.25 -10.35 14.34
CA ASP A 103 16.75 -11.72 14.15
C ASP A 103 15.42 -11.74 13.38
N ALA A 104 15.35 -10.92 12.34
CA ALA A 104 14.15 -10.71 11.53
C ALA A 104 14.40 -11.15 10.09
N SER A 105 13.35 -11.59 9.41
CA SER A 105 13.47 -11.93 7.99
C SER A 105 13.82 -10.68 7.16
N TYR A 106 14.56 -10.88 6.07
CA TYR A 106 14.88 -9.80 5.13
C TYR A 106 13.61 -9.10 4.61
N GLY A 107 12.57 -9.87 4.28
CA GLY A 107 11.29 -9.33 3.81
C GLY A 107 10.62 -8.44 4.84
N THR A 108 10.62 -8.86 6.11
CA THR A 108 10.09 -8.07 7.22
C THR A 108 10.80 -6.73 7.35
N VAL A 109 12.14 -6.75 7.37
CA VAL A 109 12.93 -5.51 7.46
C VAL A 109 12.72 -4.62 6.23
N TRP A 110 12.63 -5.21 5.04
CA TRP A 110 12.34 -4.46 3.81
C TRP A 110 10.99 -3.74 3.90
N THR A 111 9.93 -4.43 4.32
CA THR A 111 8.58 -3.85 4.51
C THR A 111 8.60 -2.76 5.57
N ILE A 112 9.33 -2.94 6.68
CA ILE A 112 9.45 -1.90 7.70
C ILE A 112 10.15 -0.65 7.13
N VAL A 113 11.31 -0.82 6.49
CA VAL A 113 12.09 0.31 5.95
C VAL A 113 11.32 1.06 4.85
N HIS A 114 10.68 0.35 3.92
CA HIS A 114 10.04 0.96 2.75
C HIS A 114 8.57 1.34 2.94
N ASP A 115 7.77 0.50 3.58
CA ASP A 115 6.33 0.73 3.72
C ASP A 115 5.98 1.44 5.02
N SER A 116 6.62 1.07 6.13
CA SER A 116 6.32 1.63 7.44
C SER A 116 7.06 2.96 7.69
N LEU A 117 8.39 2.96 7.55
CA LEU A 117 9.25 4.14 7.77
C LEU A 117 9.40 5.03 6.53
N ARG A 118 8.98 4.54 5.36
CA ARG A 118 9.04 5.29 4.08
C ARG A 118 10.44 5.76 3.69
N PHE A 119 11.48 5.09 4.16
CA PHE A 119 12.84 5.38 3.75
C PHE A 119 13.12 4.94 2.32
N ARG A 120 14.04 5.67 1.68
CA ARG A 120 14.50 5.42 0.32
C ARG A 120 16.02 5.38 0.32
N LYS A 121 16.58 4.45 -0.45
CA LYS A 121 18.03 4.41 -0.68
C LYS A 121 18.42 5.57 -1.59
N VAL A 122 19.39 6.35 -1.15
CA VAL A 122 20.03 7.39 -1.96
C VAL A 122 21.50 7.01 -2.13
N CYS A 123 22.03 7.13 -3.35
CA CYS A 123 23.44 6.88 -3.60
C CYS A 123 24.29 8.01 -3.03
N ALA A 124 25.43 7.67 -2.41
CA ALA A 124 26.37 8.67 -1.94
C ALA A 124 26.90 9.49 -3.13
N THR A 125 27.05 10.80 -2.94
CA THR A 125 27.65 11.70 -3.93
C THR A 125 29.17 11.73 -3.75
N TRP A 126 29.90 11.82 -4.86
CA TRP A 126 31.34 12.02 -4.82
C TRP A 126 31.67 13.42 -4.31
N VAL A 127 32.50 13.49 -3.28
CA VAL A 127 33.03 14.75 -2.76
C VAL A 127 34.47 14.92 -3.26
N PRO A 128 34.80 16.03 -3.96
CA PRO A 128 36.11 16.18 -4.60
C PRO A 128 37.32 16.07 -3.66
N LYS A 129 37.16 16.46 -2.40
CA LYS A 129 38.25 16.42 -1.40
C LYS A 129 37.69 16.34 0.03
N GLN A 130 38.36 15.57 0.88
CA GLN A 130 38.14 15.62 2.32
C GLN A 130 38.84 16.85 2.90
N LEU A 131 38.05 17.88 3.23
CA LEU A 131 38.56 19.15 3.74
C LEU A 131 38.94 19.04 5.23
N THR A 132 40.03 19.69 5.61
CA THR A 132 40.38 19.92 7.01
C THR A 132 39.46 20.96 7.63
N ASP A 133 39.35 21.01 8.96
CA ASP A 133 38.48 21.98 9.62
C ASP A 133 38.92 23.43 9.37
N GLN A 134 40.23 23.66 9.25
CA GLN A 134 40.76 24.97 8.85
C GLN A 134 40.32 25.35 7.43
N GLN A 135 40.35 24.42 6.48
CA GLN A 135 39.88 24.66 5.12
C GLN A 135 38.37 24.93 5.06
N LYS A 136 37.56 24.23 5.88
CA LYS A 136 36.12 24.49 5.99
C LYS A 136 35.83 25.90 6.52
N LYS A 137 36.53 26.33 7.58
CA LYS A 137 36.38 27.68 8.15
C LYS A 137 36.74 28.76 7.13
N LEU A 138 37.87 28.62 6.44
CA LEU A 138 38.28 29.56 5.40
C LEU A 138 37.24 29.65 4.28
N ARG A 139 36.77 28.49 3.78
CA ARG A 139 35.78 28.42 2.71
C ARG A 139 34.45 29.08 3.13
N MET A 140 33.99 28.85 4.35
CA MET A 140 32.79 29.49 4.90
C MET A 140 32.96 31.01 4.99
N GLY A 141 34.10 31.49 5.51
CA GLY A 141 34.39 32.92 5.62
C GLY A 141 34.38 33.63 4.26
N LEU A 142 35.04 33.04 3.26
CA LEU A 142 35.03 33.57 1.89
C LEU A 142 33.62 33.58 1.29
N ALA A 143 32.86 32.49 1.46
CA ALA A 143 31.47 32.41 0.97
C ALA A 143 30.59 33.51 1.58
N LEU A 144 30.73 33.78 2.88
CA LEU A 144 30.00 34.88 3.54
C LEU A 144 30.43 36.25 3.01
N GLN A 145 31.73 36.49 2.84
CA GLN A 145 32.22 37.74 2.24
C GLN A 145 31.67 37.97 0.83
N HIS A 146 31.61 36.92 0.01
CA HIS A 146 31.00 37.01 -1.33
C HIS A 146 29.50 37.28 -1.25
N LEU A 147 28.79 36.66 -0.31
CA LEU A 147 27.36 36.91 -0.10
C LEU A 147 27.08 38.35 0.33
N PHE A 148 27.85 38.90 1.26
CA PHE A 148 27.70 40.29 1.70
C PHE A 148 27.96 41.27 0.55
N ARG A 149 29.03 41.05 -0.23
CA ARG A 149 29.30 41.88 -1.41
C ARG A 149 28.17 41.84 -2.42
N TYR A 150 27.59 40.66 -2.67
CA TYR A 150 26.43 40.53 -3.56
C TYR A 150 25.21 41.31 -3.05
N GLN A 151 24.98 41.33 -1.74
CA GLN A 151 23.87 42.09 -1.15
C GLN A 151 24.10 43.61 -1.16
N GLU A 152 25.35 44.05 -1.13
CA GLU A 152 25.73 45.47 -1.11
C GLU A 152 25.95 46.07 -2.49
N ASP A 153 25.97 45.25 -3.56
CA ASP A 153 26.17 45.72 -4.93
C ASP A 153 24.84 46.20 -5.54
N PRO A 154 24.67 47.50 -5.81
CA PRO A 154 23.44 48.04 -6.40
C PRO A 154 23.30 47.74 -7.90
N ALA A 155 24.29 47.11 -8.53
CA ALA A 155 24.26 46.75 -9.96
C ALA A 155 23.71 45.34 -10.23
N PHE A 156 23.36 44.57 -9.19
CA PHE A 156 22.74 43.25 -9.27
C PHE A 156 21.34 43.20 -8.65
#